data_AF-A0A843C0T6-F1
#
_entry.id   AF-A0A843C0T6-F1
#
_cell.length_a   1.000
_cell.length_b   1.000
_cell.length_c   1.000
_cell.angle_alpha   90.00
_cell.angle_beta   90.00
_cell.angle_gamma   90.00
#
_symmetry.space_group_name_H-M   'P 1'
#
loop_
_entity.id
_entity.type
_entity.pdbx_description
1 polymer ?
#
loop_
_entity_poly.entity_id
_entity_poly.type
_entity_poly.pdbx_seq_one_letter_code
_entity_poly.pdbx_strand_id
1 'polypeptide(L)'
;ESMITGESKYVKKEIDSEVIGATVNQTGLIHMATEKIGKDTLLFQIIDFVKQAQSRKAAKQQLADKISNYFVPVVVIIAISAFLYWYFIGTQIYPSLQATQLETSLQVFTSIVVIACPCALGLAIPTAVMVGTGKGAENGLLIKGGDSLESINTINTIVFDKTGTLTVGKPK
;
A
#
# COMPACT_ATOMS: atom_id res chain seq x y z
N GLU A 1 14.98 22.74 -21.65
CA GLU A 1 14.62 21.32 -21.48
C GLU A 1 13.49 21.20 -20.43
N SER A 2 12.48 22.07 -20.53
CA SER A 2 11.54 22.40 -19.44
C SER A 2 10.66 21.24 -18.99
N MET A 3 10.27 20.36 -19.91
CA MET A 3 9.45 19.18 -19.61
C MET A 3 10.11 18.19 -18.65
N ILE A 4 11.45 18.23 -18.51
CA ILE A 4 12.22 17.29 -17.69
C ILE A 4 12.89 18.01 -16.53
N THR A 5 13.50 19.17 -16.75
CA THR A 5 14.22 19.89 -15.71
C THR A 5 13.34 20.85 -14.91
N GLY A 6 12.14 21.19 -15.39
CA GLY A 6 11.27 22.21 -14.81
C GLY A 6 11.73 23.66 -15.06
N GLU A 7 12.96 23.86 -15.55
CA GLU A 7 13.52 25.18 -15.85
C GLU A 7 12.99 25.71 -17.19
N SER A 8 12.41 26.90 -17.16
CA SER A 8 11.79 27.55 -18.33
C SER A 8 12.80 28.22 -19.27
N LYS A 9 14.02 28.46 -18.81
CA LYS A 9 15.07 29.11 -19.60
C LYS A 9 15.60 28.17 -20.68
N TYR A 10 15.75 28.69 -21.90
CA TYR A 10 16.41 27.95 -22.97
C TYR A 10 17.88 27.72 -22.63
N VAL A 11 18.35 26.50 -22.88
CA VAL A 11 19.73 26.10 -22.67
C VAL A 11 20.40 26.04 -24.03
N LYS A 12 21.50 26.76 -24.20
CA LYS A 12 22.29 26.73 -25.44
C LYS A 12 23.02 25.39 -25.52
N LYS A 13 22.96 24.73 -26.67
CA LYS A 13 23.67 23.47 -26.95
C LYS A 13 24.72 23.72 -28.00
N GLU A 14 25.93 23.26 -27.73
CA GLU A 14 27.09 23.36 -28.62
C GLU A 14 27.65 21.95 -28.88
N ILE A 15 28.73 21.87 -29.66
CA ILE A 15 29.43 20.61 -29.91
C ILE A 15 29.83 20.00 -28.54
N ASP A 16 29.69 18.69 -28.40
CA ASP A 16 29.91 17.92 -27.16
C ASP A 16 28.90 18.17 -26.02
N SER A 17 27.83 18.93 -26.25
CA SER A 17 26.76 19.08 -25.26
C SER A 17 25.84 17.86 -25.22
N GLU A 18 25.58 17.32 -24.03
CA GLU A 18 24.53 16.31 -23.84
C GLU A 18 23.14 16.87 -24.18
N VAL A 19 22.32 16.02 -24.77
CA VAL A 19 20.95 16.32 -25.20
C VAL A 19 20.01 15.25 -24.65
N ILE A 20 18.93 15.70 -24.02
CA ILE A 20 17.97 14.78 -23.40
C ILE A 20 16.85 14.47 -24.40
N GLY A 21 16.55 13.19 -24.59
CA GLY A 21 15.42 12.76 -25.42
C GLY A 21 14.08 13.33 -24.92
N ALA A 22 13.15 13.57 -25.85
CA ALA A 22 11.85 14.22 -25.61
C ALA A 22 11.93 15.73 -25.23
N THR A 23 13.08 16.37 -25.41
CA THR A 23 13.19 17.83 -25.36
C THR A 23 12.95 18.45 -26.75
N VAL A 24 12.51 19.70 -26.77
CA VAL A 24 12.16 20.41 -28.02
C VAL A 24 13.33 21.27 -28.46
N ASN A 25 13.90 20.97 -29.62
CA ASN A 25 14.83 21.85 -30.31
C ASN A 25 14.07 23.10 -30.79
N GLN A 26 14.59 24.29 -30.48
CA GLN A 26 13.94 25.55 -30.81
C GLN A 26 14.41 26.10 -32.15
N THR A 27 15.72 26.27 -32.29
CA THR A 27 16.34 26.98 -33.40
C THR A 27 17.59 26.25 -33.85
N GLY A 28 17.78 26.24 -35.17
CA GLY A 28 18.92 25.58 -35.80
C GLY A 28 18.70 24.10 -36.06
N LEU A 29 19.56 23.56 -36.93
CA LEU A 29 19.60 22.14 -37.23
C LEU A 29 20.70 21.50 -36.38
N ILE A 30 20.37 20.41 -35.70
CA ILE A 30 21.31 19.66 -34.85
C ILE A 30 21.45 18.25 -35.39
N HIS A 31 22.70 17.79 -35.52
CA HIS A 31 23.03 16.39 -35.68
C HIS A 31 23.57 15.89 -34.35
N MET A 32 23.07 14.76 -33.88
CA MET A 32 23.46 14.19 -32.59
C MET A 32 23.79 12.72 -32.72
N ALA A 33 24.83 12.28 -32.01
CA ALA A 33 25.12 10.87 -31.81
C ALA A 33 24.18 10.33 -30.73
N THR A 34 23.63 9.13 -30.94
CA THR A 34 22.73 8.52 -29.96
C THR A 34 23.55 7.71 -28.96
N GLU A 35 23.56 8.12 -27.69
CA GLU A 35 24.27 7.39 -26.62
C GLU A 35 23.40 6.37 -25.89
N LYS A 36 22.13 6.71 -25.61
CA LYS A 36 21.20 5.90 -24.82
C LYS A 36 19.87 5.75 -25.57
N ILE A 37 19.36 4.52 -25.66
CA ILE A 37 18.09 4.20 -26.35
C ILE A 37 17.17 3.35 -25.48
N GLY A 38 15.86 3.45 -25.73
CA GLY A 38 14.85 2.65 -25.05
C GLY A 38 14.91 2.80 -23.52
N LYS A 39 15.25 1.69 -22.84
CA LYS A 39 15.23 1.60 -21.37
C LYS A 39 16.30 2.45 -20.68
N ASP A 40 17.37 2.77 -21.40
CA ASP A 40 18.48 3.56 -20.85
C ASP A 40 18.23 5.07 -20.96
N THR A 41 17.11 5.49 -21.56
CA THR A 41 16.75 6.90 -21.66
C THR A 41 16.29 7.46 -20.31
N LEU A 42 16.60 8.74 -20.06
CA LEU A 42 16.18 9.43 -18.85
C LEU A 42 14.65 9.41 -18.66
N LEU A 43 13.90 9.58 -19.76
CA LEU A 43 12.43 9.53 -19.71
C LEU A 43 11.91 8.15 -19.28
N PHE A 44 12.49 7.06 -19.81
CA PHE A 44 12.12 5.72 -19.38
C PHE A 44 12.43 5.50 -17.90
N GLN A 45 13.60 5.94 -17.43
CA GLN A 45 13.97 5.84 -16.01
C GLN A 45 12.98 6.58 -15.10
N ILE A 46 12.53 7.78 -15.51
CA ILE A 46 11.50 8.53 -14.76
C ILE A 46 10.17 7.75 -14.76
N ILE A 47 9.73 7.24 -15.91
CA ILE A 47 8.48 6.47 -16.00
C ILE A 47 8.55 5.20 -15.15
N ASP A 48 9.66 4.47 -15.21
CA ASP A 48 9.86 3.24 -14.45
C ASP A 48 9.90 3.53 -12.95
N PHE A 49 10.59 4.60 -12.54
CA PHE A 49 10.60 5.06 -11.15
C PHE A 49 9.19 5.40 -10.65
N VAL A 50 8.41 6.15 -11.43
CA VAL A 50 7.01 6.50 -11.08
C VAL A 50 6.14 5.24 -10.99
N LYS A 51 6.31 4.30 -11.92
CA LYS A 51 5.56 3.03 -11.94
C LYS A 51 5.90 2.15 -10.73
N GLN A 52 7.18 2.09 -10.34
CA GLN A 52 7.62 1.40 -9.13
C GLN A 52 7.05 2.08 -7.87
N ALA A 53 6.98 3.41 -7.83
CA ALA A 53 6.39 4.15 -6.71
C ALA A 53 4.87 3.94 -6.59
N GLN A 54 4.13 3.88 -7.71
CA GLN A 54 2.68 3.70 -7.72
C GLN A 54 2.22 2.25 -7.45
N SER A 55 3.10 1.26 -7.56
CA SER A 55 2.74 -0.16 -7.41
C SER A 55 2.97 -0.72 -6.00
N ARG A 56 3.41 0.09 -5.03
CA ARG A 56 3.48 -0.33 -3.63
C ARG A 56 2.10 -0.27 -2.99
N LYS A 57 1.68 -1.41 -2.43
CA LYS A 57 0.57 -1.50 -1.47
C LYS A 57 1.08 -1.09 -0.08
N ALA A 58 0.20 -0.50 0.72
CA ALA A 58 0.47 -0.18 2.13
C ALA A 58 1.01 -1.39 2.89
N ALA A 59 2.13 -1.19 3.59
CA ALA A 59 2.80 -2.26 4.31
C ALA A 59 1.93 -2.86 5.43
N LYS A 60 1.08 -2.06 6.13
CA LYS A 60 0.24 -2.61 7.20
C LYS A 60 -1.10 -3.15 6.72
N GLN A 61 -1.58 -2.80 5.52
CA GLN A 61 -2.75 -3.48 4.93
C GLN A 61 -2.46 -4.98 4.70
N GLN A 62 -1.19 -5.33 4.46
CA GLN A 62 -0.73 -6.73 4.39
C GLN A 62 -0.73 -7.46 5.76
N LEU A 63 -0.73 -6.73 6.89
CA LEU A 63 -0.80 -7.37 8.22
C LEU A 63 -2.17 -8.00 8.48
N ALA A 64 -3.25 -7.33 8.10
CA ALA A 64 -4.60 -7.89 8.22
C ALA A 64 -4.76 -9.16 7.36
N ASP A 65 -4.21 -9.14 6.15
CA ASP A 65 -4.18 -10.30 5.25
C ASP A 65 -3.34 -11.44 5.84
N LYS A 66 -2.18 -11.12 6.43
CA LYS A 66 -1.31 -12.11 7.08
C LYS A 66 -1.98 -12.75 8.29
N ILE A 67 -2.63 -11.96 9.14
CA ILE A 67 -3.37 -12.48 10.30
C ILE A 67 -4.50 -13.39 9.82
N SER A 68 -5.27 -12.97 8.82
CA SER A 68 -6.37 -13.76 8.25
C SER A 68 -5.88 -15.10 7.67
N ASN A 69 -4.72 -15.11 7.01
CA ASN A 69 -4.12 -16.33 6.46
C ASN A 69 -3.73 -17.38 7.52
N TYR A 70 -3.41 -16.97 8.74
CA TYR A 70 -3.17 -17.91 9.84
C TYR A 70 -4.43 -18.20 10.67
N PHE A 71 -5.27 -17.19 10.87
CA PHE A 71 -6.46 -17.28 11.71
C PHE A 71 -7.53 -18.21 11.11
N VAL A 72 -7.79 -18.11 9.81
CA VAL A 72 -8.83 -18.92 9.14
C VAL A 72 -8.53 -20.42 9.22
N PRO A 73 -7.32 -20.92 8.88
CA PRO A 73 -7.00 -22.34 9.04
C PRO A 73 -7.11 -22.84 10.48
N VAL A 74 -6.67 -22.04 11.46
CA VAL A 74 -6.72 -22.41 12.88
C VAL A 74 -8.16 -22.58 13.34
N VAL A 75 -9.06 -21.64 13.01
CA VAL A 75 -10.48 -21.73 13.36
C VAL A 75 -11.13 -22.95 12.73
N VAL A 76 -10.84 -23.25 11.46
CA VAL A 76 -11.38 -24.42 10.78
C VAL A 76 -10.93 -25.72 11.44
N ILE A 77 -9.65 -25.82 11.81
CA ILE A 77 -9.11 -26.99 12.54
C ILE A 77 -9.83 -27.16 13.88
N ILE A 78 -10.01 -26.07 14.64
CA ILE A 78 -10.74 -26.08 15.92
C ILE A 78 -12.20 -26.51 15.71
N ALA A 79 -12.90 -25.95 14.71
CA ALA A 79 -14.28 -26.29 14.42
C ALA A 79 -14.46 -27.78 14.04
N ILE A 80 -13.56 -28.31 13.20
CA ILE A 80 -13.55 -29.74 12.84
C ILE A 80 -13.26 -30.61 14.07
N SER A 81 -12.29 -30.22 14.90
CA SER A 81 -11.96 -30.98 16.11
C SER A 81 -13.13 -31.04 17.10
N ALA A 82 -13.84 -29.91 17.27
CA ALA A 82 -15.03 -29.83 18.11
C ALA A 82 -16.19 -30.65 17.54
N PHE A 83 -16.39 -30.64 16.22
CA PHE A 83 -17.36 -31.48 15.53
C PHE A 83 -17.11 -32.96 15.79
N LEU A 84 -15.87 -33.43 15.59
CA LEU A 84 -15.49 -34.82 15.81
C LEU A 84 -15.66 -35.24 17.27
N TYR A 85 -15.27 -34.37 18.22
CA TYR A 85 -15.44 -34.62 19.65
C TYR A 85 -16.91 -34.81 20.03
N TRP A 86 -17.80 -33.93 19.57
CA TRP A 86 -19.23 -34.02 19.87
C TRP A 86 -19.92 -35.19 19.16
N TYR A 87 -19.48 -35.50 17.94
CA TYR A 87 -20.01 -36.62 17.17
C TYR A 87 -19.67 -37.98 17.82
N PHE A 88 -18.43 -38.20 18.23
CA PHE A 88 -17.98 -39.50 18.77
C PHE A 88 -18.14 -39.66 20.28
N ILE A 89 -17.90 -38.60 21.08
CA ILE A 89 -17.77 -38.69 22.54
C ILE A 89 -18.89 -37.94 23.25
N GLY A 90 -19.15 -36.68 22.86
CA GLY A 90 -20.04 -35.78 23.60
C GLY A 90 -21.48 -36.29 23.75
N THR A 91 -22.01 -36.94 22.71
CA THR A 91 -23.38 -37.48 22.72
C THR A 91 -23.53 -38.77 23.54
N GLN A 92 -22.44 -39.50 23.81
CA GLN A 92 -22.47 -40.68 24.68
C GLN A 92 -22.38 -40.32 26.17
N ILE A 93 -21.70 -39.22 26.51
CA ILE A 93 -21.50 -38.77 27.90
C ILE A 93 -22.73 -38.01 28.43
N TYR A 94 -23.45 -37.27 27.56
CA TYR A 94 -24.61 -36.47 27.94
C TYR A 94 -25.88 -36.89 27.19
N PRO A 95 -26.47 -38.06 27.53
CA PRO A 95 -27.67 -38.58 26.86
C PRO A 95 -28.95 -37.78 27.13
N SER A 96 -28.90 -36.76 28.00
CA SER A 96 -30.04 -35.88 28.33
C SER A 96 -30.34 -34.84 27.24
N LEU A 97 -29.44 -34.64 26.27
CA LEU A 97 -29.67 -33.82 25.10
C LEU A 97 -30.49 -34.61 24.08
N GLN A 98 -31.80 -34.33 23.98
CA GLN A 98 -32.77 -34.99 23.09
C GLN A 98 -32.53 -34.74 21.57
N ALA A 99 -31.34 -34.29 21.19
CA ALA A 99 -30.99 -34.00 19.80
C ALA A 99 -30.18 -35.15 19.19
N THR A 100 -30.31 -35.36 17.88
CA THR A 100 -29.50 -36.36 17.18
C THR A 100 -28.02 -35.99 17.22
N GLN A 101 -27.14 -36.99 17.16
CA GLN A 101 -25.68 -36.79 17.26
C GLN A 101 -25.16 -35.78 16.22
N LEU A 102 -25.77 -35.81 15.03
CA LEU A 102 -25.42 -34.98 13.89
C LEU A 102 -25.94 -33.53 14.05
N GLU A 103 -27.11 -33.33 14.66
CA GLU A 103 -27.66 -31.99 14.93
C GLU A 103 -26.77 -31.22 15.93
N THR A 104 -26.39 -31.87 17.02
CA THR A 104 -25.58 -31.22 18.07
C THR A 104 -24.17 -30.91 17.56
N SER A 105 -23.54 -31.83 16.82
CA SER A 105 -22.20 -31.59 16.27
C SER A 105 -22.19 -30.49 15.20
N LEU A 106 -23.19 -30.44 14.31
CA LEU A 106 -23.35 -29.36 13.33
C LEU A 106 -23.63 -28.01 13.99
N GLN A 107 -24.45 -27.99 15.05
CA GLN A 107 -24.74 -26.77 15.79
C GLN A 107 -23.47 -26.20 16.45
N VAL A 108 -22.63 -27.04 17.06
CA VAL A 108 -21.35 -26.61 17.64
C VAL A 108 -20.39 -26.13 16.55
N PHE A 109 -20.26 -26.87 15.45
CA PHE A 109 -19.42 -26.47 14.31
C PHE A 109 -19.82 -25.10 13.76
N THR A 110 -21.10 -24.92 13.44
CA THR A 110 -21.62 -23.65 12.88
C THR A 110 -21.47 -22.50 13.87
N SER A 111 -21.67 -22.74 15.17
CA SER A 111 -21.48 -21.73 16.22
C SER A 111 -20.03 -21.22 16.26
N ILE A 112 -19.05 -22.13 16.19
CA ILE A 112 -17.62 -21.79 16.20
C ILE A 112 -17.24 -21.00 14.94
N VAL A 113 -17.72 -21.41 13.77
CA VAL A 113 -17.41 -20.71 12.51
C VAL A 113 -18.03 -19.32 12.48
N VAL A 114 -19.30 -19.18 12.91
CA VAL A 114 -20.02 -17.91 12.90
C VAL A 114 -19.42 -16.91 13.89
N ILE A 115 -19.11 -17.35 15.12
CA ILE A 115 -18.54 -16.44 16.14
C ILE A 115 -17.12 -15.99 15.77
N ALA A 116 -16.43 -16.75 14.94
CA ALA A 116 -15.07 -16.46 14.53
C ALA A 116 -14.97 -15.50 13.34
N CYS A 117 -16.05 -15.03 12.69
CA CYS A 117 -15.91 -14.08 11.58
C CYS A 117 -15.12 -12.85 12.01
N PRO A 118 -13.92 -12.57 11.44
CA PRO A 118 -13.15 -11.38 11.77
C PRO A 118 -13.67 -10.16 10.99
N CYS A 119 -14.99 -10.01 10.92
CA CYS A 119 -15.69 -9.01 10.11
C CYS A 119 -15.21 -7.56 10.41
N ALA A 120 -14.83 -7.27 11.65
CA ALA A 120 -14.30 -5.96 12.06
C ALA A 120 -12.82 -5.73 11.66
N LEU A 121 -12.02 -6.79 11.53
CA LEU A 121 -10.59 -6.70 11.26
C LEU A 121 -10.31 -6.08 9.88
N GLY A 122 -11.12 -6.43 8.87
CA GLY A 122 -10.96 -5.92 7.51
C GLY A 122 -11.34 -4.45 7.33
N LEU A 123 -12.15 -3.88 8.23
CA LEU A 123 -12.60 -2.49 8.16
C LEU A 123 -11.84 -1.55 9.11
N ALA A 124 -11.16 -2.07 10.12
CA ALA A 124 -10.47 -1.27 11.13
C ALA A 124 -9.42 -0.32 10.50
N ILE A 125 -8.55 -0.86 9.64
CA ILE A 125 -7.47 -0.11 8.98
C ILE A 125 -8.00 0.99 8.04
N PRO A 126 -8.87 0.71 7.05
CA PRO A 126 -9.34 1.76 6.14
C PRO A 126 -10.12 2.86 6.88
N THR A 127 -10.88 2.51 7.92
CA THR A 127 -11.60 3.49 8.74
C THR A 127 -10.63 4.40 9.50
N ALA A 128 -9.59 3.83 10.12
CA ALA A 128 -8.56 4.60 10.81
C ALA A 128 -7.81 5.55 9.86
N VAL A 129 -7.45 5.08 8.66
CA VAL A 129 -6.79 5.90 7.64
C VAL A 129 -7.70 7.02 7.15
N MET A 130 -8.97 6.73 6.87
CA MET A 130 -9.93 7.74 6.40
C MET A 130 -10.16 8.84 7.43
N VAL A 131 -10.38 8.47 8.70
CA VAL A 131 -10.56 9.46 9.78
C VAL A 131 -9.26 10.22 10.06
N GLY A 132 -8.11 9.53 10.07
CA GLY A 132 -6.80 10.15 10.31
C GLY A 132 -6.41 11.16 9.22
N THR A 133 -6.62 10.82 7.95
CA THR A 133 -6.39 11.73 6.83
C THR A 133 -7.36 12.92 6.83
N GLY A 134 -8.64 12.69 7.15
CA GLY A 134 -9.62 13.76 7.36
C GLY A 134 -9.20 14.73 8.46
N LYS A 135 -8.73 14.21 9.60
CA LYS A 135 -8.25 15.05 10.71
C LYS A 135 -6.96 15.80 10.36
N GLY A 136 -6.08 15.20 9.57
CA GLY A 136 -4.89 15.88 9.03
C GLY A 136 -5.27 17.07 8.15
N ALA A 137 -6.26 16.90 7.27
CA ALA A 137 -6.73 17.95 6.38
C ALA A 137 -7.31 19.16 7.14
N GLU A 138 -8.02 18.94 8.24
CA GLU A 138 -8.49 20.02 9.13
C GLU A 138 -7.35 20.87 9.71
N ASN A 139 -6.14 20.30 9.82
CA ASN A 139 -4.94 20.98 10.32
C ASN A 139 -4.01 21.46 9.19
N GLY A 140 -4.47 21.47 7.94
CA GLY A 140 -3.68 21.88 6.78
C GLY A 140 -2.64 20.84 6.31
N LEU A 141 -2.72 19.61 6.80
CA LEU A 141 -1.85 18.50 6.40
C LEU A 141 -2.55 17.64 5.35
N LEU A 142 -2.18 17.81 4.09
CA LEU A 142 -2.71 16.98 3.01
C LEU A 142 -1.90 15.68 2.87
N ILE A 143 -2.44 14.58 3.38
CA ILE A 143 -1.79 13.27 3.35
C ILE A 143 -2.34 12.44 2.20
N LYS A 144 -1.49 12.11 1.24
CA LYS A 144 -1.87 11.35 0.04
C LYS A 144 -1.64 9.84 0.27
N GLY A 145 -2.72 9.08 0.44
CA GLY A 145 -2.71 7.62 0.62
C GLY A 145 -2.47 7.16 2.08
N GLY A 146 -2.91 5.94 2.40
CA GLY A 146 -2.75 5.34 3.73
C GLY A 146 -1.31 4.97 4.07
N ASP A 147 -0.54 4.55 3.07
CA ASP A 147 0.86 4.17 3.16
C ASP A 147 1.72 5.31 3.72
N SER A 148 1.45 6.54 3.26
CA SER A 148 2.13 7.76 3.71
C SER A 148 1.84 8.01 5.20
N LEU A 149 0.58 7.87 5.62
CA LEU A 149 0.17 8.02 7.01
C LEU A 149 0.85 6.98 7.91
N GLU A 150 0.94 5.74 7.45
CA GLU A 150 1.59 4.65 8.19
C GLU A 150 3.10 4.81 8.29
N SER A 151 3.74 5.29 7.20
CA SER A 151 5.18 5.44 7.11
C SER A 151 5.71 6.53 8.04
N ILE A 152 4.94 7.60 8.27
CA ILE A 152 5.31 8.70 9.18
C ILE A 152 5.71 8.19 10.57
N ASN A 153 5.02 7.17 11.09
CA ASN A 153 5.33 6.59 12.40
C ASN A 153 6.72 5.93 12.47
N THR A 154 7.29 5.55 11.33
CA THR A 154 8.60 4.89 11.24
C THR A 154 9.73 5.82 10.82
N ILE A 155 9.44 7.09 10.53
CA ILE A 155 10.46 8.05 10.11
C ILE A 155 11.30 8.47 11.32
N ASN A 156 12.62 8.29 11.22
CA ASN A 156 13.58 8.70 12.25
C ASN A 156 14.40 9.94 11.85
N THR A 157 14.41 10.28 10.56
CA THR A 157 15.24 11.34 10.00
C THR A 157 14.42 12.14 9.00
N ILE A 158 14.43 13.46 9.18
CA ILE A 158 13.76 14.41 8.30
C ILE A 158 14.84 15.25 7.64
N VAL A 159 14.90 15.19 6.31
CA VAL A 159 15.79 16.02 5.50
C VAL A 159 14.93 17.10 4.86
N PHE A 160 15.28 18.35 5.11
CA PHE A 160 14.58 19.49 4.53
C PHE A 160 15.31 19.99 3.30
N ASP A 161 14.56 20.29 2.24
CA ASP A 161 15.10 21.13 1.18
C ASP A 161 15.28 22.57 1.72
N LYS A 162 16.33 23.26 1.30
CA LYS A 162 16.60 24.60 1.80
C LYS A 162 15.64 25.60 1.15
N THR A 163 15.58 25.59 -0.17
CA THR A 163 14.95 26.67 -0.94
C THR A 163 13.45 26.44 -1.05
N GLY A 164 12.63 27.35 -0.52
CA GLY A 164 11.16 27.24 -0.60
C GLY A 164 10.51 26.32 0.44
N THR A 165 11.29 25.55 1.21
CA THR A 165 10.81 24.86 2.42
C THR A 165 11.29 25.57 3.69
N LEU A 166 12.61 25.72 3.89
CA LEU A 166 13.15 26.48 5.03
C LEU A 166 13.23 27.98 4.74
N THR A 167 13.41 28.36 3.48
CA THR A 167 13.47 29.77 3.06
C THR A 167 12.19 30.20 2.35
N VAL A 168 11.93 31.51 2.36
CA VAL A 168 10.74 32.14 1.75
C VAL A 168 10.73 32.04 0.21
N GLY A 169 11.77 31.47 -0.41
CA GLY A 169 11.85 31.24 -1.86
C GLY A 169 11.89 32.52 -2.71
N LYS A 170 12.06 33.69 -2.07
CA LYS A 170 12.14 34.99 -2.72
C LYS A 170 13.46 35.67 -2.36
N PRO A 171 14.22 36.18 -3.34
CA PRO A 171 15.38 37.01 -3.07
C PRO A 171 14.92 38.32 -2.42
N LYS A 172 15.61 38.73 -1.35
CA LYS A 172 15.54 40.06 -0.75
C LYS A 172 16.84 40.78 -1.04
#